data_AF-A0A0F9USN6-F1
#
_entry.id   AF-A0A0F9USN6-F1
#
_cell.length_a   1.000
_cell.length_b   1.000
_cell.length_c   1.000
_cell.angle_alpha   90.00
_cell.angle_beta   90.00
_cell.angle_gamma   90.00
#
_symmetry.space_group_name_H-M   'P 1'
#
loop_
_entity.id
_entity.type
_entity.pdbx_description
1 polymer ?
#
loop_
_entity_poly.entity_id
_entity_poly.type
_entity_poly.pdbx_seq_one_letter_code
_entity_poly.pdbx_strand_id
1 'polypeptide(L)' 'MQNRIWVIVRFPNGSWSGGGRADDPDYANCEIFKVAAQSYEQALKKAQGQRRAQQRKLQQTAS' A
#
# COMPACT_ATOMS: atom_id res chain seq x y z
N MET A 1 10.94 18.31 -8.07
CA MET A 1 10.50 17.49 -6.93
C MET A 1 10.93 16.05 -7.18
N GLN A 2 11.74 15.45 -6.30
CA GLN A 2 12.23 14.08 -6.50
C GLN A 2 11.16 13.06 -6.08
N ASN A 3 10.92 12.05 -6.94
CA ASN A 3 10.17 10.86 -6.55
C ASN A 3 10.98 10.11 -5.49
N ARG A 4 10.36 9.78 -4.36
CA ARG A 4 10.93 8.84 -3.40
C ARG A 4 10.05 7.59 -3.31
N ILE A 5 10.62 6.49 -2.84
CA ILE A 5 9.86 5.30 -2.53
C ILE A 5 9.18 5.50 -1.18
N TRP A 6 7.86 5.39 -1.17
CA TRP A 6 7.04 5.41 0.03
C TRP A 6 6.61 3.99 0.37
N VAL A 7 6.68 3.67 1.64
CA VAL A 7 6.06 2.47 2.21
C VAL A 7 4.70 2.89 2.76
N ILE A 8 3.65 2.36 2.15
CA ILE A 8 2.27 2.51 2.59
C ILE A 8 1.79 1.15 3.08
N VAL A 9 1.16 1.11 4.24
CA VAL A 9 0.63 -0.11 4.83
C VAL A 9 -0.87 0.01 5.02
N ARG A 10 -1.56 -1.12 4.85
CA ARG A 10 -2.96 -1.28 5.22
C ARG A 10 -3.07 -2.28 6.36
N PHE A 11 -3.62 -1.81 7.47
CA PHE A 11 -3.87 -2.64 8.64
C PHE A 11 -5.09 -3.55 8.43
N PRO A 12 -5.17 -4.68 9.16
CA PRO A 12 -6.34 -5.57 9.14
C PRO A 12 -7.65 -4.87 9.50
N ASN A 13 -7.60 -3.85 10.37
CA ASN A 13 -8.77 -3.02 10.72
C ASN A 13 -9.26 -2.12 9.56
N GLY A 14 -8.53 -2.09 8.44
CA GLY A 14 -8.87 -1.31 7.26
C GLY A 14 -8.35 0.12 7.25
N SER A 15 -7.57 0.53 8.24
CA SER A 15 -6.84 1.80 8.24
C SER A 15 -5.62 1.75 7.34
N TRP A 16 -5.21 2.93 6.85
CA TRP A 16 -3.99 3.11 6.08
C TRP A 16 -3.00 3.95 6.86
N SER A 17 -1.72 3.63 6.75
CA SER A 17 -0.62 4.46 7.26
C SER A 17 0.55 4.41 6.29
N GLY A 18 1.53 5.29 6.47
CA GLY A 18 2.77 5.19 5.73
C GLY A 18 3.85 6.12 6.25
N GLY A 19 5.05 5.92 5.74
CA GLY A 19 6.26 6.58 6.24
C GLY A 19 7.05 5.76 7.26
N GLY A 20 6.52 4.62 7.71
CA GLY A 20 7.27 3.63 8.50
C GLY A 20 8.20 2.76 7.66
N ARG A 21 9.02 1.94 8.31
CA ARG A 21 9.83 0.91 7.65
C ARG A 21 8.92 -0.26 7.25
N ALA A 22 9.12 -0.83 6.07
CA ALA A 22 8.36 -2.01 5.63
C ALA A 22 8.64 -3.25 6.50
N ASP A 23 9.74 -3.24 7.24
CA ASP A 23 10.22 -4.36 8.06
C ASP A 23 9.75 -4.27 9.52
N ASP A 24 8.85 -3.34 9.81
CA ASP A 24 8.37 -3.14 11.17
C ASP A 24 7.53 -4.34 11.62
N PRO A 25 7.79 -4.94 12.80
CA PRO A 25 7.03 -6.09 13.29
C PRO A 25 5.54 -5.76 13.48
N ASP A 26 5.18 -4.50 13.74
CA ASP A 26 3.77 -4.06 13.77
C ASP A 26 3.08 -4.20 12.40
N TYR A 27 3.86 -4.33 11.32
CA TYR A 27 3.37 -4.53 9.96
C TYR A 27 3.35 -6.01 9.52
N ALA A 28 3.69 -6.96 10.39
CA ALA A 28 3.73 -8.39 10.05
C ALA A 28 2.39 -8.91 9.49
N ASN A 29 1.27 -8.38 9.97
CA ASN A 29 -0.08 -8.72 9.51
C ASN A 29 -0.69 -7.67 8.55
N CYS A 30 0.10 -6.70 8.10
CA CYS A 30 -0.38 -5.61 7.25
C CYS A 30 -0.10 -5.88 5.77
N GLU A 31 -0.96 -5.37 4.89
CA GLU A 31 -0.66 -5.34 3.45
C GLU A 31 0.30 -4.19 3.17
N ILE A 32 1.51 -4.50 2.69
CA ILE A 32 2.58 -3.52 2.46
C ILE A 32 2.67 -3.17 0.96
N PHE A 33 2.66 -1.87 0.67
CA PHE A 33 2.77 -1.32 -0.68
C PHE A 33 3.97 -0.39 -0.78
N LYS A 34 4.90 -0.69 -1.70
CA LYS A 34 6.05 0.15 -2.02
C LYS A 34 5.76 0.92 -3.30
N VAL A 35 5.63 2.25 -3.22
CA VAL A 35 5.20 3.09 -4.34
C VAL A 35 6.12 4.30 -4.51
N ALA A 36 6.52 4.57 -5.76
CA ALA A 36 7.27 5.78 -6.09
C ALA A 36 6.31 6.97 -6.23
N ALA A 37 6.49 8.01 -5.40
CA ALA A 37 5.66 9.20 -5.43
C ALA A 37 6.40 10.44 -4.93
N GLN A 38 5.89 11.61 -5.33
CA GLN A 38 6.44 12.91 -4.91
C GLN A 38 5.94 13.33 -3.53
N SER A 39 4.78 12.84 -3.09
CA SER A 39 4.16 13.15 -1.80
C SER A 39 3.47 11.93 -1.19
N TYR A 40 3.22 11.99 0.11
CA TYR A 40 2.49 10.96 0.85
C TYR A 40 1.10 10.71 0.27
N GLU A 41 0.35 11.78 -0.05
CA GLU A 41 -1.00 11.66 -0.63
C GLU A 41 -0.99 10.94 -1.99
N GLN A 42 0.01 11.23 -2.83
CA GLN A 42 0.17 10.54 -4.10
C GLN A 42 0.51 9.05 -3.88
N ALA A 43 1.38 8.75 -2.91
CA ALA A 43 1.72 7.38 -2.54
C ALA A 43 0.48 6.62 -2.05
N LEU A 44 -0.31 7.23 -1.16
CA LEU A 44 -1.52 6.63 -0.60
C LEU A 44 -2.55 6.31 -1.69
N LYS A 45 -2.81 7.25 -2.61
CA LYS A 45 -3.70 7.01 -3.76
C LYS A 45 -3.22 5.87 -4.65
N LYS A 46 -1.91 5.81 -4.94
CA LYS A 46 -1.31 4.71 -5.73
C LYS A 46 -1.46 3.35 -5.03
N ALA A 47 -1.20 3.28 -3.73
CA ALA A 47 -1.35 2.05 -2.95
C ALA A 47 -2.81 1.56 -2.91
N GLN A 48 -3.77 2.47 -2.69
CA GLN A 48 -5.20 2.14 -2.76
C GLN A 48 -5.62 1.64 -4.15
N GLY A 49 -5.10 2.24 -5.22
CA GLY A 49 -5.31 1.78 -6.59
C GLY A 49 -4.77 0.37 -6.84
N GLN A 50 -3.54 0.09 -6.40
CA GLN A 50 -2.93 -1.25 -6.48
C GLN A 50 -3.77 -2.30 -5.76
N ARG A 51 -4.25 -2.00 -4.55
CA ARG A 51 -5.14 -2.89 -3.79
C ARG A 51 -6.43 -3.20 -4.54
N ARG A 52 -7.10 -2.18 -5.08
CA ARG A 52 -8.33 -2.36 -5.88
C ARG A 52 -8.09 -3.22 -7.11
N ALA A 53 -6.97 -3.02 -7.81
CA ALA A 53 -6.60 -3.83 -8.96
C ALA A 53 -6.32 -5.29 -8.58
N GLN A 54 -5.62 -5.53 -7.47
CA GLN A 54 -5.40 -6.88 -6.93
C GLN A 54 -6.71 -7.58 -6.57
N GLN A 55 -7.64 -6.88 -5.89
CA GLN A 55 -8.97 -7.42 -5.58
C GLN A 55 -9.73 -7.87 -6.82
N ARG A 56 -9.70 -7.07 -7.90
CA ARG A 56 -10.35 -7.42 -9.16
C ARG A 56 -9.72 -8.66 -9.80
N LYS A 57 -8.38 -8.76 -9.78
CA LYS A 57 -7.66 -9.95 -10.30
C LYS A 57 -7.97 -11.22 -9.51
N LEU A 58 -8.02 -11.12 -8.18
CA LEU A 58 -8.38 -12.23 -7.29
C LEU A 58 -9.81 -12.73 -7.58
N GLN A 59 -10.77 -11.83 -7.77
CA GLN A 59 -12.15 -12.21 -8.13
C GLN A 59 -12.24 -12.91 -9.49
N GLN A 60 -11.46 -12.46 -10.48
CA GLN A 60 -11.45 -13.06 -11.82
C GLN A 60 -10.76 -14.43 -11.88
N THR A 61 -9.81 -14.68 -10.98
CA THR A 61 -9.07 -15.97 -10.94
C THR A 61 -9.81 -17.03 -10.12
N ALA A 62 -10.77 -16.61 -9.28
CA ALA A 62 -11.61 -17.49 -8.47
C ALA A 62 -12.95 -17.86 -9.13
N SER A 63 -13.14 -17.51 -10.41
CA SER A 63 -14.34 -17.82 -11.22
C SER A 63 -14.05 -18.91 -12.22
#